data_AF-A0A836WB78-F1
#
_entry.id   AF-A0A836WB78-F1
#
_cell.length_a   1.000
_cell.length_b   1.000
_cell.length_c   1.000
_cell.angle_alpha   90.00
_cell.angle_beta   90.00
_cell.angle_gamma   90.00
#
_symmetry.space_group_name_H-M   'P 1'
#
loop_
_entity.id
_entity.type
_entity.pdbx_description
1 polymer ?
#
loop_
_entity_poly.entity_id
_entity_poly.type
_entity_poly.pdbx_seq_one_letter_code
_entity_poly.pdbx_strand_id
1 'polypeptide(L)'
;MALILSATFLFAAALGGTEDLRVDLYFDPYPTPYVSDWETRTDIAALTLTNLGQEDLELRLYVRVENSRGVQVASGWSERFYVQPGGRAVVNSDEMIDYDTVEF
;
A
#
# COMPACT_ATOMS: atom_id res chain seq x y z
N MET A 1 -3.08 3.07 27.52
CA MET A 1 -3.89 1.96 26.97
C MET A 1 -3.24 1.57 25.65
N ALA A 2 -2.53 0.45 25.59
CA ALA A 2 -1.81 0.05 24.39
C ALA A 2 -2.81 -0.46 23.35
N LEU A 3 -3.12 0.39 22.37
CA LEU A 3 -3.90 0.00 21.19
C LEU A 3 -3.00 -0.88 20.33
N ILE A 4 -3.30 -2.17 20.28
CA ILE A 4 -2.71 -3.06 19.27
C ILE A 4 -3.33 -2.63 17.93
N LEU A 5 -2.59 -1.82 17.18
CA LEU A 5 -2.91 -1.47 15.79
C LEU A 5 -2.39 -2.61 14.91
N SER A 6 -3.25 -3.61 14.69
CA SER A 6 -3.04 -4.58 13.62
C SER A 6 -3.50 -3.94 12.32
N ALA A 7 -2.57 -3.31 11.61
CA ALA A 7 -2.81 -2.69 10.32
C ALA A 7 -2.90 -3.77 9.23
N THR A 8 -4.12 -4.05 8.75
CA THR A 8 -4.31 -4.91 7.57
C THR A 8 -4.29 -4.03 6.33
N PHE A 9 -3.28 -4.20 5.48
CA PHE A 9 -3.14 -3.48 4.21
C PHE A 9 -3.74 -4.33 3.07
N LEU A 10 -4.88 -3.89 2.52
CA LEU A 10 -5.49 -4.50 1.35
C LEU A 10 -5.14 -3.69 0.11
N PHE A 11 -4.34 -4.27 -0.79
CA PHE A 11 -4.02 -3.72 -2.09
C PHE A 11 -4.88 -4.40 -3.17
N ALA A 12 -5.68 -3.60 -3.88
CA ALA A 12 -6.40 -4.06 -5.07
C ALA A 12 -5.77 -3.41 -6.31
N ALA A 13 -5.08 -4.21 -7.13
CA ALA A 13 -4.70 -3.82 -8.48
C ALA A 13 -5.84 -4.20 -9.43
N ALA A 14 -6.31 -3.25 -10.24
CA ALA A 14 -7.23 -3.55 -11.33
C ALA A 14 -6.46 -3.63 -12.65
N LEU A 15 -6.85 -4.62 -13.48
CA LEU A 15 -6.67 -4.76 -14.94
C LEU A 15 -5.57 -5.73 -15.45
N GLY A 16 -5.90 -6.43 -16.55
CA GLY A 16 -5.01 -7.39 -17.23
C GLY A 16 -5.04 -8.79 -16.62
N GLY A 17 -4.76 -9.84 -17.38
CA GLY A 17 -4.72 -11.21 -16.84
C GLY A 17 -3.83 -11.27 -15.61
N THR A 18 -4.31 -11.90 -14.53
CA THR A 18 -3.59 -12.05 -13.25
C THR A 18 -2.22 -12.74 -13.37
N GLU A 19 -1.85 -13.21 -14.56
CA GLU A 19 -0.56 -13.84 -14.90
C GLU A 19 0.55 -12.81 -15.16
N ASP A 20 0.20 -11.57 -15.55
CA ASP A 20 1.16 -10.56 -16.01
C ASP A 20 1.68 -9.63 -14.91
N LEU A 21 1.21 -9.76 -13.67
CA LEU A 21 1.60 -8.89 -12.56
C LEU A 21 1.90 -9.70 -11.30
N ARG A 22 3.15 -9.63 -10.82
CA ARG A 22 3.51 -10.11 -9.48
C ARG A 22 3.44 -8.95 -8.48
N VAL A 23 2.83 -9.23 -7.34
CA VAL A 23 2.64 -8.28 -6.24
C VAL A 23 3.25 -8.87 -4.97
N ASP A 24 4.27 -8.22 -4.43
CA ASP A 24 4.93 -8.59 -3.19
C ASP A 24 4.68 -7.47 -2.16
N LEU A 25 3.96 -7.80 -1.08
CA LEU A 25 3.65 -6.87 0.01
C LEU A 25 4.60 -7.10 1.18
N TYR A 26 5.29 -6.06 1.58
CA TYR A 26 5.98 -5.97 2.86
C TYR A 26 5.20 -5.05 3.80
N PHE A 27 5.07 -5.44 5.05
CA PHE A 27 4.57 -4.58 6.12
C PHE A 27 5.29 -4.87 7.43
N ASP A 28 5.49 -3.84 8.24
CA ASP A 28 5.95 -3.95 9.62
C ASP A 28 4.81 -4.57 10.46
N PRO A 29 4.98 -5.76 11.05
CA PRO A 29 3.93 -6.40 11.84
C PRO A 29 3.65 -5.70 13.17
N TYR A 30 4.53 -4.77 13.60
CA TYR A 30 4.41 -4.04 14.85
C TYR A 30 4.68 -2.54 14.64
N PRO A 31 3.86 -1.84 13.84
CA PRO A 31 4.05 -0.42 13.61
C PRO A 31 3.87 0.35 14.93
N THR A 32 4.49 1.53 15.00
CA THR A 32 4.30 2.40 16.16
C THR A 32 2.82 2.76 16.31
N PRO A 33 2.32 3.04 17.52
CA PRO A 33 0.92 3.39 17.71
C PRO A 33 0.58 4.84 17.34
N TYR A 34 1.57 5.63 16.89
CA TYR A 34 1.42 7.06 16.62
C TYR A 34 1.47 7.33 15.11
N VAL A 35 0.42 7.98 14.58
CA VAL A 35 0.31 8.29 13.14
C VAL A 35 1.37 9.28 12.67
N SER A 36 1.81 10.19 13.54
CA SER A 36 2.93 11.11 13.24
C SER A 36 4.22 10.36 12.89
N ASP A 37 4.41 9.17 13.46
CA ASP A 37 5.55 8.33 13.12
C ASP A 37 5.33 7.64 11.77
N TRP A 38 4.08 7.45 11.34
CA TRP A 38 3.74 6.85 10.05
C TRP A 38 3.94 7.85 8.91
N GLU A 39 3.60 9.12 9.14
CA GLU A 39 3.89 10.22 8.22
C GLU A 39 5.39 10.39 7.94
N THR A 40 6.24 9.99 8.90
CA THR A 40 7.70 10.14 8.80
C THR A 40 8.44 8.85 8.45
N ARG A 41 7.78 7.68 8.56
CA ARG A 41 8.33 6.37 8.23
C ARG A 41 7.74 5.82 6.95
N THR A 42 8.52 5.91 5.88
CA THR A 42 8.20 5.36 4.56
C THR A 42 8.32 3.83 4.49
N ASP A 43 8.88 3.19 5.53
CA ASP A 43 9.21 1.76 5.56
C ASP A 43 8.15 0.89 6.27
N ILE A 44 7.02 1.46 6.69
CA ILE A 44 5.97 0.72 7.41
C ILE A 44 5.27 -0.28 6.50
N ALA A 45 5.00 0.09 5.25
CA ALA A 45 4.52 -0.84 4.24
C ALA A 45 5.08 -0.47 2.88
N ALA A 46 5.47 -1.48 2.12
CA ALA A 46 5.96 -1.33 0.76
C ALA A 46 5.33 -2.38 -0.14
N LEU A 47 4.81 -1.93 -1.28
CA LEU A 47 4.32 -2.79 -2.34
C LEU A 47 5.36 -2.84 -3.44
N THR A 48 5.88 -4.03 -3.73
CA THR A 48 6.68 -4.29 -4.92
C THR A 48 5.79 -4.87 -6.00
N LEU A 49 5.78 -4.23 -7.17
CA LEU A 49 5.07 -4.68 -8.36
C LEU A 49 6.08 -5.04 -9.43
N THR A 50 5.93 -6.22 -10.03
CA THR A 50 6.74 -6.65 -11.17
C THR A 50 5.83 -7.00 -12.33
N ASN A 51 6.02 -6.32 -13.46
CA ASN A 51 5.31 -6.63 -14.70
C ASN A 51 5.98 -7.84 -15.37
N LEU A 52 5.27 -8.97 -15.40
CA LEU A 52 5.65 -10.22 -16.05
C LEU A 52 5.11 -10.33 -17.48
N GLY A 53 4.25 -9.42 -17.90
CA GLY A 53 3.65 -9.37 -19.23
C GLY A 53 4.57 -8.80 -20.31
N GLN A 54 4.01 -8.60 -21.50
CA GLN A 54 4.70 -8.09 -22.68
C GLN A 54 4.35 -6.65 -23.05
N GLU A 55 3.38 -6.05 -22.35
CA GLU A 55 2.93 -4.67 -22.57
C GLU A 55 3.14 -3.81 -21.31
N ASP A 56 3.18 -2.49 -21.49
CA ASP A 56 3.22 -1.55 -20.38
C ASP A 56 1.93 -1.66 -19.55
N LEU A 57 2.08 -1.76 -18.23
CA LEU A 57 0.95 -1.76 -17.30
C LEU A 57 0.76 -0.38 -16.69
N GLU A 58 -0.41 0.23 -16.92
CA GLU A 58 -0.85 1.41 -16.19
C GLU A 58 -1.56 0.99 -14.90
N LEU A 59 -1.04 1.42 -13.75
CA LEU A 59 -1.51 1.02 -12.44
C LEU A 59 -1.93 2.22 -11.60
N ARG A 60 -2.90 1.96 -10.71
CA ARG A 60 -3.26 2.84 -9.60
C ARG A 60 -3.57 1.99 -8.38
N LEU A 61 -2.97 2.31 -7.24
CA LEU A 61 -3.10 1.53 -6.04
C LEU A 61 -4.09 2.17 -5.08
N TYR A 62 -4.90 1.35 -4.43
CA TYR A 62 -5.69 1.74 -3.27
C TYR A 62 -5.10 1.09 -2.03
N VAL A 63 -4.98 1.88 -0.97
CA VAL A 63 -4.58 1.40 0.35
C VAL A 63 -5.70 1.66 1.35
N ARG A 64 -5.94 0.67 2.20
CA ARG A 64 -6.85 0.77 3.34
C ARG A 64 -6.13 0.22 4.56
N VAL A 65 -6.13 0.98 5.64
CA VAL A 65 -5.55 0.61 6.93
C VAL A 65 -6.68 0.50 7.93
N GLU A 66 -6.77 -0.66 8.58
CA GLU A 66 -7.73 -0.93 9.65
C GLU A 66 -7.01 -1.14 10.98
N ASN A 67 -7.66 -0.86 12.11
CA ASN A 67 -7.16 -1.28 13.42
C ASN A 67 -7.56 -2.73 13.75
N SER A 68 -7.15 -3.25 14.91
CA SER A 68 -7.47 -4.62 15.35
C SER A 68 -8.97 -4.91 15.53
N ARG A 69 -9.84 -3.89 15.47
CA ARG A 69 -11.29 -4.02 15.50
C ARG A 69 -11.92 -3.99 14.10
N GLY A 70 -11.11 -3.91 13.05
CA GLY A 70 -11.58 -3.79 11.66
C GLY A 70 -12.12 -2.40 11.31
N VAL A 71 -11.90 -1.39 12.15
CA VAL A 71 -12.29 -0.01 11.84
C VAL A 71 -11.21 0.60 10.96
N GLN A 72 -11.60 1.14 9.81
CA GLN A 72 -10.70 1.89 8.93
C GLN A 72 -10.20 3.14 9.66
N VAL A 73 -8.88 3.30 9.71
CA VAL A 73 -8.21 4.45 10.34
C VAL A 73 -7.49 5.32 9.30
N ALA A 74 -7.15 4.76 8.14
CA ALA A 74 -6.57 5.51 7.03
C ALA A 74 -6.92 4.84 5.70
N SER A 75 -6.98 5.62 4.63
CA SER A 75 -7.06 5.09 3.28
C SER A 75 -6.49 6.10 2.30
N GLY A 76 -6.13 5.66 1.10
CA GLY A 76 -5.70 6.57 0.06
C GLY A 76 -5.51 5.89 -1.28
N TRP A 77 -5.31 6.71 -2.31
CA TRP A 77 -4.97 6.25 -3.64
C TRP A 77 -3.60 6.79 -4.01
N SER A 78 -2.77 5.95 -4.62
CA SER A 78 -1.56 6.44 -5.28
C SER A 78 -1.94 7.31 -6.49
N GLU A 79 -0.96 8.09 -6.94
CA GLU A 79 -0.93 8.57 -8.31
C GLU A 79 -0.91 7.41 -9.30
N ARG A 80 -1.28 7.68 -10.56
CA ARG A 80 -1.14 6.69 -11.63
C ARG A 80 0.32 6.58 -12.05
N PHE A 81 0.77 5.36 -12.33
CA PHE A 81 2.12 5.11 -12.81
C PHE A 81 2.16 3.92 -13.78
N TYR A 82 3.26 3.80 -14.52
CA TYR A 82 3.47 2.75 -15.51
C TYR A 82 4.58 1.80 -15.06
N VAL A 83 4.40 0.51 -15.30
CA VAL A 83 5.43 -0.51 -15.13
C VAL A 83 5.67 -1.16 -16.48
N GLN A 84 6.87 -0.96 -17.04
CA GLN A 84 7.27 -1.55 -18.31
C GLN A 84 7.42 -3.08 -18.19
N PRO A 85 7.32 -3.85 -19.29
CA PRO A 85 7.59 -5.28 -19.33
C PRO A 85 8.92 -5.66 -18.67
N GLY A 86 8.90 -6.59 -17.73
CA GLY A 86 10.07 -6.99 -16.92
C GLY A 86 10.53 -5.94 -15.90
N GLY A 87 9.87 -4.79 -15.86
CA GLY A 87 10.13 -3.69 -14.95
C GLY A 87 9.60 -3.95 -13.55
N ARG A 88 10.16 -3.22 -12.58
CA ARG A 88 9.78 -3.25 -11.17
C ARG A 88 9.45 -1.84 -10.69
N ALA A 89 8.30 -1.70 -10.04
CA ALA A 89 7.95 -0.52 -9.26
C ALA A 89 7.91 -0.89 -7.77
N VAL A 90 8.35 0.03 -6.92
CA VAL A 90 8.19 -0.05 -5.46
C VAL A 90 7.39 1.17 -5.06
N VAL A 91 6.29 0.95 -4.35
CA VAL A 91 5.43 2.01 -3.84
C VAL A 91 5.38 1.89 -2.33
N ASN A 92 5.73 2.96 -1.63
CA ASN A 92 5.78 3.02 -0.16
C ASN A 92 4.50 3.61 0.44
N SER A 93 4.27 3.36 1.72
CA SER A 93 3.03 3.77 2.41
C SER A 93 2.75 5.28 2.36
N ASP A 94 3.80 6.10 2.36
CA ASP A 94 3.70 7.56 2.26
C ASP A 94 3.28 8.06 0.88
N GLU A 95 3.53 7.27 -0.15
CA GLU A 95 3.09 7.56 -1.54
C GLU A 95 1.64 7.13 -1.79
N MET A 96 0.97 6.52 -0.80
CA MET A 96 -0.34 5.89 -0.96
C MET A 96 -1.38 6.35 0.06
N ILE A 97 -0.97 6.65 1.29
CA ILE A 97 -1.87 7.06 2.37
C ILE A 97 -2.07 8.56 2.33
N ASP A 98 -3.33 8.99 2.23
CA ASP A 98 -3.70 10.37 2.48
C ASP A 98 -3.85 10.58 3.99
N TYR A 99 -2.75 10.97 4.65
CA TYR A 99 -2.72 11.13 6.11
C TYR A 99 -3.63 12.25 6.62
N ASP A 100 -4.05 13.19 5.75
CA ASP A 100 -5.01 14.24 6.10
C ASP A 100 -6.43 13.68 6.33
N THR A 101 -6.69 12.42 5.93
CA THR A 101 -8.00 11.74 6.07
C THR A 101 -8.08 10.80 7.27
N VAL A 102 -7.08 10.79 8.15
CA VAL A 102 -7.03 9.90 9.32
C VAL A 102 -8.03 10.37 10.39
N GLU A 103 -9.13 9.64 10.56
CA GLU A 103 -10.13 9.86 11.62
C GLU A 103 -10.05 8.76 12.72
N PHE A 104 -10.26 9.17 13.98
CA PHE A 104 -10.13 8.32 15.19
C PHE A 104 -11.48 8.03 15.88
#